data_AF-A0A969HQP0-F1
#
_entry.id   AF-A0A969HQP0-F1
#
_cell.length_a   1.000
_cell.length_b   1.000
_cell.length_c   1.000
_cell.angle_alpha   90.00
_cell.angle_beta   90.00
_cell.angle_gamma   90.00
#
_symmetry.space_group_name_H-M   'P 1'
#
loop_
_entity.id
_entity.type
_entity.pdbx_description
1 polymer ?
#
loop_
_entity_poly.entity_id
_entity_poly.type
_entity_poly.pdbx_seq_one_letter_code
_entity_poly.pdbx_strand_id
1 'polypeptide(L)' 'MDIWLTIPEQSDNIRKFRIEVQDTGIGISLDQQEKIFTNFYQADASFSRKFGGSGLGLAISQKIVEAMRGKI' A
#
# COMPACT_ATOMS: atom_id res chain seq x y z
N MET A 1 -7.64 7.63 -9.91
CA MET A 1 -7.23 7.15 -8.58
C MET A 1 -8.27 7.63 -7.61
N ASP A 2 -8.90 6.68 -6.95
CA ASP A 2 -9.96 6.93 -5.98
C ASP A 2 -9.49 6.49 -4.59
N ILE A 3 -9.90 7.22 -3.56
CA ILE A 3 -9.51 6.98 -2.17
C ILE A 3 -10.77 7.00 -1.30
N TRP A 4 -10.93 5.97 -0.49
CA TRP A 4 -12.02 5.87 0.48
C TRP A 4 -11.46 5.78 1.90
N LEU A 5 -12.21 6.35 2.84
CA LEU A 5 -11.98 6.23 4.27
C LEU A 5 -13.27 5.72 4.90
N THR A 6 -13.20 4.55 5.54
CA THR A 6 -14.31 3.98 6.29
C THR A 6 -13.92 3.81 7.75
N ILE A 7 -14.89 4.01 8.64
CA ILE A 7 -14.74 3.78 10.07
C ILE A 7 -15.53 2.50 10.36
N PRO A 8 -14.88 1.32 10.43
CA PRO A 8 -15.57 0.10 10.83
C PRO A 8 -16.16 0.26 12.23
N GLU A 9 -17.29 -0.39 12.45
CA GLU A 9 -18.13 -0.28 13.65
C GLU A 9 -17.33 -0.32 14.96
N GLN A 10 -17.75 0.50 15.92
CA GLN A 10 -17.00 0.81 17.12
C GLN A 10 -16.91 -0.40 18.05
N SER A 11 -15.69 -0.79 18.43
CA SER A 11 -15.42 -1.70 19.54
C SER A 11 -14.41 -1.02 20.46
N ASP A 12 -14.85 -0.67 21.67
CA ASP A 12 -14.09 0.02 22.73
C ASP A 12 -13.50 1.41 22.38
N ASN A 13 -12.75 2.00 23.31
CA ASN A 13 -12.07 3.30 23.23
C ASN A 13 -11.03 3.44 22.09
N ILE A 14 -10.91 2.45 21.20
CA ILE A 14 -9.98 2.44 20.07
C ILE A 14 -10.77 2.56 18.77
N ARG A 15 -10.59 3.67 18.05
CA ARG A 15 -11.15 3.80 16.69
C ARG A 15 -10.19 3.16 15.68
N LYS A 16 -10.72 2.26 14.86
CA LYS A 16 -10.05 1.77 13.66
C LYS A 16 -10.50 2.59 12.46
N PHE A 17 -9.57 2.79 11.52
CA PHE A 17 -9.84 3.41 10.23
C PHE A 17 -9.42 2.41 9.15
N ARG A 18 -10.20 2.31 8.08
CA ARG A 18 -9.83 1.58 6.87
C ARG A 18 -9.69 2.60 5.74
N ILE A 19 -8.52 2.62 5.14
CA ILE A 19 -8.21 3.43 3.96
C ILE A 19 -8.09 2.47 2.79
N GLU A 20 -8.80 2.77 1.71
CA GLU A 20 -8.78 1.97 0.48
C GLU A 20 -8.36 2.89 -0.67
N VAL A 21 -7.46 2.41 -1.52
CA VAL A 21 -6.98 3.12 -2.69
C VAL A 21 -7.18 2.24 -3.91
N GLN A 22 -7.86 2.77 -4.93
CA GLN A 22 -7.99 2.11 -6.22
C GLN A 22 -7.27 2.92 -7.28
N ASP A 23 -6.34 2.26 -7.95
CA ASP A 23 -5.69 2.77 -9.16
C ASP A 23 -6.31 2.14 -10.40
N THR A 24 -6.15 2.80 -11.55
CA THR A 24 -6.63 2.34 -12.86
C THR A 24 -5.50 1.82 -13.75
N GLY A 25 -4.32 1.56 -13.17
CA GLY A 25 -3.17 1.04 -13.87
C GLY A 25 -3.36 -0.40 -14.36
N ILE A 26 -2.29 -0.94 -14.95
CA ILE A 26 -2.26 -2.28 -15.56
C ILE A 26 -2.57 -3.44 -14.59
N GLY A 27 -2.65 -3.15 -13.29
CA GLY A 27 -2.79 -4.15 -12.24
C GLY A 27 -1.46 -4.83 -11.89
N ILE A 28 -1.49 -5.66 -10.86
CA ILE A 28 -0.36 -6.45 -10.37
C ILE A 28 -0.82 -7.88 -10.13
N SER A 29 0.00 -8.85 -10.50
CA SER A 29 -0.32 -10.26 -10.26
C SER A 29 -0.33 -10.58 -8.77
N LEU A 30 -1.06 -11.62 -8.38
CA LEU A 30 -1.18 -12.04 -6.97
C LEU A 30 0.19 -12.30 -6.32
N ASP A 31 1.14 -12.88 -7.06
CA ASP A 31 2.50 -13.15 -6.55
C ASP A 31 3.35 -11.89 -6.38
N GLN A 32 2.98 -10.78 -7.05
CA GLN A 32 3.65 -9.49 -6.90
C GLN A 32 3.04 -8.66 -5.77
N GLN A 33 1.77 -8.86 -5.43
CA GLN A 33 1.07 -8.12 -4.36
C GLN A 33 1.74 -8.24 -2.99
N GLU A 34 2.32 -9.40 -2.66
CA GLU A 34 3.09 -9.53 -1.41
C GLU A 34 4.46 -8.86 -1.50
N LYS A 35 5.07 -8.90 -2.69
CA LYS A 35 6.44 -8.41 -2.92
C LYS A 35 6.51 -6.88 -3.01
N ILE A 36 5.44 -6.18 -3.43
CA ILE A 36 5.43 -4.71 -3.57
C ILE A 36 5.70 -3.93 -2.28
N PHE A 37 5.55 -4.56 -1.12
CA PHE A 37 5.89 -3.95 0.18
C PHE A 37 7.34 -4.21 0.60
N THR A 38 8.10 -5.00 -0.16
CA THR A 38 9.51 -5.25 0.10
C THR A 38 10.35 -4.03 -0.31
N ASN A 39 11.33 -3.67 0.52
CA ASN A 39 12.24 -2.56 0.20
C ASN A 39 12.90 -2.77 -1.17
N PHE A 40 12.91 -1.72 -1.99
CA PHE A 40 13.52 -1.70 -3.32
C PHE A 40 12.87 -2.63 -4.35
N TYR A 41 11.74 -3.26 -4.03
CA TYR A 41 11.03 -4.08 -5.00
C TYR A 41 10.32 -3.22 -6.05
N GLN A 42 10.49 -3.62 -7.31
CA GLN A 42 9.79 -3.03 -8.45
C GLN A 42 9.25 -4.20 -9.29
N ALA A 43 7.93 -4.24 -9.46
CA ALA A 43 7.24 -5.33 -10.17
C ALA A 43 7.70 -5.47 -11.63
N ASP A 44 8.21 -4.39 -12.23
CA ASP A 44 8.73 -4.40 -13.58
C ASP A 44 9.90 -3.39 -13.74
N ALA A 45 11.05 -3.87 -14.21
CA ALA A 45 12.23 -3.05 -14.46
C ALA A 45 12.03 -2.04 -15.61
N SER A 46 10.98 -2.21 -16.42
CA SER A 46 10.59 -1.24 -17.45
C SER A 46 10.03 0.06 -16.87
N PHE A 47 9.44 0.01 -15.66
CA PHE A 47 8.89 1.18 -14.96
C PHE A 47 9.97 2.11 -14.40
N SER A 48 11.12 1.56 -14.00
CA SER A 48 12.29 2.33 -13.52
C SER A 48 12.69 3.45 -14.49
N ARG A 49 12.57 3.18 -15.80
CA ARG A 49 12.98 4.10 -16.86
C ARG A 49 11.93 5.13 -17.23
N LYS A 50 10.65 4.90 -16.91
CA LYS A 50 9.52 5.73 -17.35
C LYS A 50 8.89 6.56 -16.22
N PHE A 51 8.90 6.06 -14.99
CA PHE A 51 8.21 6.73 -13.87
C PHE A 51 9.10 7.12 -12.70
N GLY A 52 10.35 6.66 -12.64
CA GLY A 52 11.31 7.06 -11.60
C GLY A 52 10.85 6.66 -10.18
N GLY A 53 11.58 5.77 -9.53
CA GLY A 53 11.23 5.38 -8.16
C GLY A 53 12.27 4.45 -7.59
N SER A 54 12.46 4.50 -6.27
CA SER A 54 13.36 3.59 -5.54
C SER A 54 12.66 2.31 -5.09
N GLY A 55 11.34 2.16 -5.30
CA GLY A 55 10.56 1.06 -4.73
C GLY A 55 10.44 1.13 -3.20
N LEU A 56 10.64 2.30 -2.59
CA LEU A 56 10.58 2.46 -1.13
C LEU A 56 9.22 2.95 -0.61
N GLY A 57 8.40 3.58 -1.45
CA GLY A 57 7.16 4.25 -1.00
C GLY A 57 6.22 3.31 -0.24
N LEU A 58 5.86 2.18 -0.86
CA LEU A 58 4.95 1.19 -0.26
C LEU A 58 5.54 0.53 0.99
N ALA A 59 6.84 0.23 0.99
CA ALA A 59 7.53 -0.31 2.15
C ALA A 59 7.51 0.68 3.34
N ILE A 60 7.66 1.98 3.08
CA ILE A 60 7.53 3.02 4.10
C ILE A 60 6.08 3.11 4.59
N SER A 61 5.09 3.07 3.70
CA SER A 61 3.66 3.07 4.08
C SER A 61 3.33 1.89 5.00
N GLN A 62 3.82 0.69 4.69
CA GLN A 62 3.64 -0.49 5.56
C GLN A 62 4.25 -0.25 6.95
N LYS A 63 5.49 0.23 7.04
CA LYS A 63 6.15 0.52 8.33
C LYS A 63 5.40 1.56 9.16
N ILE A 64 4.84 2.60 8.53
CA ILE A 64 4.03 3.61 9.22
C ILE A 64 2.76 2.97 9.79
N VAL A 65 2.07 2.17 8.99
CA VAL A 65 0.84 1.47 9.39
C VAL A 65 1.12 0.49 10.54
N GLU A 66 2.20 -0.27 10.47
CA GLU A 66 2.64 -1.18 11.54
C GLU A 66 3.02 -0.43 12.82
N ALA A 67 3.72 0.70 12.72
CA ALA A 67 4.04 1.56 13.87
C ALA A 67 2.78 2.12 14.55
N MET A 68 1.71 2.32 13.78
CA MET A 68 0.38 2.68 14.27
C MET A 68 -0.44 1.47 14.76
N ARG A 69 0.15 0.27 14.82
CA ARG A 69 -0.51 -1.00 15.17
C ARG A 69 -1.65 -1.38 14.22
N GLY A 70 -1.59 -0.92 12.98
CA GLY A 70 -2.48 -1.27 11.89
C GLY A 70 -1.94 -2.41 11.02
N LYS A 71 -2.61 -2.64 9.89
CA LYS A 71 -2.17 -3.54 8.82
C LYS A 71 -2.58 -2.99 7.46
N ILE A 72 -1.78 -3.24 6.43
CA ILE A 72 -2.06 -2.96 5.01
C ILE A 72 -1.95 -4.26 4.22
#